data_AF-A0A3B8URW5-F1
#
_entry.id   AF-A0A3B8URW5-F1
#
_cell.length_a   1.000
_cell.length_b   1.000
_cell.length_c   1.000
_cell.angle_alpha   90.00
_cell.angle_beta   90.00
_cell.angle_gamma   90.00
#
_symmetry.space_group_name_H-M   'P 1'
#
loop_
_entity.id
_entity.type
_entity.pdbx_description
1 polymer ?
#
loop_
_entity_poly.entity_id
_entity_poly.type
_entity_poly.pdbx_seq_one_letter_code
_entity_poly.pdbx_strand_id
1 'polypeptide(L)'
;MIFSSIHTKDDYSNYPKAVQRAIEYLKSNDFTKMETGVYEIEGKQLYAQVFDAMTEPVSDRKPEVHEKYLDVQFLVTGREKLGFTPDTGNYEVDERFDERDLIFYKKVENEGFITSTPGCFCVFFPTDVHRPQVADGEPMEVRKVVVKVSLELLK
;
A
#
# COMPACT_ATOMS: atom_id res chain seq x y z
N MET A 1 -10.43 -3.00 2.17
CA MET A 1 -9.31 -2.25 2.77
C MET A 1 -9.26 -2.40 4.29
N ILE A 2 -8.07 -2.43 4.90
CA ILE A 2 -7.86 -2.31 6.36
C ILE A 2 -6.87 -1.16 6.62
N PHE A 3 -7.19 -0.19 7.47
CA PHE A 3 -6.25 0.86 7.88
C PHE A 3 -6.03 0.80 9.40
N SER A 4 -4.76 0.77 9.82
CA SER A 4 -4.40 0.67 11.24
C SER A 4 -2.95 1.15 11.46
N SER A 5 -2.37 0.81 12.60
CA SER A 5 -0.97 1.11 12.93
C SER A 5 -0.30 -0.08 13.60
N ILE A 6 1.02 -0.22 13.45
CA ILE A 6 1.82 -1.21 14.20
C ILE A 6 1.86 -0.93 15.72
N HIS A 7 1.42 0.25 16.15
CA HIS A 7 1.37 0.67 17.56
C HIS A 7 -0.01 0.51 18.21
N THR A 8 -0.99 -0.01 17.47
CA THR A 8 -2.33 -0.28 18.00
C THR A 8 -2.32 -1.41 19.04
N LYS A 9 -3.42 -1.52 19.80
CA LYS A 9 -3.71 -2.66 20.69
C LYS A 9 -4.56 -3.74 20.01
N ASP A 10 -4.82 -3.58 18.72
CA ASP A 10 -5.56 -4.55 17.92
C ASP A 10 -4.90 -5.93 17.97
N ASP A 11 -5.75 -6.95 17.96
CA ASP A 11 -5.31 -8.33 17.82
C ASP A 11 -5.39 -8.74 16.36
N TYR A 12 -4.24 -8.73 15.69
CA TYR A 12 -4.13 -9.10 14.27
C TYR A 12 -4.48 -10.58 14.01
N SER A 13 -4.74 -11.40 15.04
CA SER A 13 -5.14 -12.80 14.88
C SER A 13 -6.36 -12.99 13.96
N ASN A 14 -7.21 -11.97 13.86
CA ASN A 14 -8.40 -11.95 13.00
C ASN A 14 -8.12 -11.61 11.52
N TYR A 15 -6.90 -11.20 11.17
CA TYR A 15 -6.54 -10.89 9.78
C TYR A 15 -6.11 -12.16 9.03
N PRO A 16 -6.05 -12.18 7.69
CA PRO A 16 -5.49 -13.31 6.97
C PRO A 16 -4.05 -13.61 7.42
N LYS A 17 -3.67 -14.89 7.51
CA LYS A 17 -2.34 -15.31 8.04
C LYS A 17 -1.16 -14.70 7.27
N ALA A 18 -1.31 -14.48 5.96
CA ALA A 18 -0.30 -13.79 5.17
C ALA A 18 -0.16 -12.31 5.54
N VAL A 19 -1.28 -11.62 5.81
CA VAL A 19 -1.29 -10.23 6.29
C VAL A 19 -0.69 -10.13 7.70
N GLN A 20 -0.98 -11.10 8.58
CA GLN A 20 -0.33 -11.18 9.90
C GLN A 20 1.20 -11.24 9.78
N ARG A 21 1.72 -12.08 8.89
CA ARG A 21 3.17 -12.19 8.61
C ARG A 21 3.76 -10.89 8.05
N ALA A 22 3.05 -10.22 7.14
CA ALA A 22 3.47 -8.92 6.62
C ALA A 22 3.58 -7.87 7.75
N ILE A 23 2.56 -7.77 8.61
CA ILE A 23 2.56 -6.83 9.75
C ILE A 23 3.67 -7.19 10.75
N GLU A 24 3.91 -8.47 11.02
CA GLU A 24 4.98 -8.88 11.93
C GLU A 24 6.37 -8.56 11.37
N TYR A 25 6.57 -8.72 10.05
CA TYR A 25 7.78 -8.26 9.37
C TYR A 25 7.94 -6.74 9.51
N LEU A 26 6.86 -5.97 9.36
CA LEU A 26 6.90 -4.51 9.55
C LEU A 26 7.29 -4.12 10.97
N LYS A 27 6.83 -4.85 11.99
CA LYS A 27 7.14 -4.61 13.41
C LYS A 27 8.55 -5.01 13.81
N SER A 28 9.08 -6.06 13.18
CA SER A 28 10.36 -6.67 13.57
C SER A 28 11.58 -6.01 12.94
N ASN A 29 11.38 -5.01 12.07
CA ASN A 29 12.46 -4.36 11.33
C ASN A 29 12.46 -2.83 11.54
N ASP A 30 13.65 -2.25 11.60
CA ASP A 30 13.85 -0.81 11.65
C ASP A 30 14.09 -0.25 10.25
N PHE A 31 13.00 0.07 9.54
CA PHE A 31 13.08 0.59 8.18
C PHE A 31 13.72 1.97 8.08
N THR A 32 13.92 2.71 9.18
CA THR A 32 14.67 3.98 9.13
C THR A 32 16.15 3.77 8.80
N LYS A 33 16.65 2.53 8.95
CA LYS A 33 18.06 2.17 8.75
C LYS A 33 18.29 1.21 7.58
N MET A 34 17.25 0.55 7.09
CA MET A 34 17.37 -0.35 5.94
C MET A 34 17.64 0.45 4.67
N GLU A 35 18.35 -0.14 3.70
CA GLU A 35 18.55 0.49 2.39
C GLU A 35 17.27 0.41 1.55
N THR A 36 17.15 1.24 0.51
CA THR A 36 16.07 1.09 -0.47
C THR A 36 16.29 -0.16 -1.30
N GLY A 37 15.25 -0.93 -1.57
CA GLY A 37 15.35 -2.15 -2.35
C GLY A 37 14.20 -3.12 -2.13
N VAL A 38 14.35 -4.32 -2.67
CA VAL A 38 13.40 -5.42 -2.52
C VAL A 38 13.98 -6.45 -1.56
N TYR A 39 13.20 -6.80 -0.54
CA TYR A 39 13.54 -7.79 0.47
C TYR A 39 12.54 -8.95 0.37
N GLU A 40 13.01 -10.11 -0.07
CA GLU A 40 12.20 -11.32 -0.14
C GLU A 40 11.97 -11.89 1.27
N ILE A 41 10.71 -12.13 1.62
CA ILE A 41 10.31 -12.71 2.92
C ILE A 41 9.95 -14.19 2.71
N GLU A 42 9.17 -14.48 1.67
CA GLU A 42 8.81 -15.83 1.21
C GLU A 42 8.92 -15.91 -0.33
N GLY A 43 10.12 -15.59 -0.84
CA GLY A 43 10.38 -15.47 -2.27
C GLY A 43 9.47 -14.41 -2.91
N LYS A 44 8.90 -14.73 -4.07
CA LYS A 44 7.98 -13.83 -4.79
C LYS A 44 6.56 -13.79 -4.21
N GLN A 45 6.20 -14.70 -3.31
CA GLN A 45 4.84 -14.73 -2.75
C GLN A 45 4.63 -13.68 -1.64
N LEU A 46 5.69 -13.31 -0.93
CA LEU A 46 5.68 -12.29 0.11
C LEU A 46 7.01 -11.55 0.09
N TYR A 47 7.01 -10.27 -0.26
CA TYR A 47 8.23 -9.46 -0.30
C TYR A 47 7.93 -8.01 0.04
N ALA A 48 8.91 -7.32 0.62
CA ALA A 48 8.84 -5.91 0.98
C ALA A 48 9.64 -5.06 -0.01
N GLN A 49 9.04 -3.97 -0.47
CA GLN A 49 9.71 -2.94 -1.24
C GLN A 49 9.91 -1.72 -0.35
N VAL A 50 11.17 -1.38 -0.06
CA VAL A 50 11.55 -0.22 0.75
C VAL A 50 12.03 0.88 -0.20
N PHE A 51 11.46 2.07 -0.10
CA PHE A 51 11.82 3.17 -0.98
C PHE A 51 11.53 4.53 -0.36
N ASP A 52 12.24 5.54 -0.85
CA ASP A 52 11.98 6.95 -0.58
C ASP A 52 11.23 7.56 -1.77
N ALA A 53 10.36 8.52 -1.51
CA ALA A 53 9.63 9.22 -2.55
C ALA A 53 9.20 10.62 -2.11
N MET A 54 8.90 11.47 -3.08
CA MET A 54 8.21 12.74 -2.85
C MET A 54 6.71 12.51 -2.97
N THR A 55 5.91 13.01 -2.02
CA THR A 55 4.46 13.06 -2.20
C THR A 55 4.09 14.14 -3.21
N GLU A 56 2.99 13.95 -3.93
CA GLU A 56 2.59 14.85 -5.03
C GLU A 56 1.14 15.29 -4.86
N PRO A 57 0.72 16.40 -5.51
CA PRO A 57 -0.68 16.77 -5.58
C PRO A 57 -1.54 15.62 -6.12
N VAL A 58 -2.79 15.54 -5.66
CA VAL A 58 -3.73 14.48 -6.08
C VAL A 58 -3.94 14.43 -7.60
N SER A 59 -3.81 15.58 -8.30
CA SER A 59 -3.91 15.69 -9.76
C SER A 59 -2.81 14.94 -10.50
N ASP A 60 -1.66 14.74 -9.85
CA ASP A 60 -0.46 14.18 -10.46
C ASP A 60 -0.30 12.69 -10.09
N ARG A 61 -1.16 12.18 -9.21
CA ARG A 61 -1.24 10.77 -8.80
C ARG A 61 -2.42 10.08 -9.49
N LYS A 62 -2.18 8.89 -10.04
CA LYS A 62 -3.21 8.06 -10.67
C LYS A 62 -3.77 7.02 -9.68
N PRO A 63 -5.09 6.77 -9.68
CA PRO A 63 -5.67 5.64 -8.96
C PRO A 63 -5.26 4.32 -9.61
N GLU A 64 -4.91 3.34 -8.80
CA GLU A 64 -4.36 2.05 -9.22
C GLU A 64 -4.99 0.87 -8.50
N VAL A 65 -4.88 -0.32 -9.12
CA VAL A 65 -5.25 -1.60 -8.52
C VAL A 65 -4.32 -2.73 -8.98
N HIS A 66 -4.32 -3.82 -8.24
CA HIS A 66 -3.51 -5.03 -8.43
C HIS A 66 -4.41 -6.27 -8.45
N GLU A 67 -4.16 -7.23 -9.35
CA GLU A 67 -5.01 -8.43 -9.50
C GLU A 67 -4.39 -9.69 -8.88
N LYS A 68 -3.06 -9.76 -8.72
CA LYS A 68 -2.33 -10.94 -8.25
C LYS A 68 -1.79 -10.78 -6.83
N TYR A 69 -1.62 -9.54 -6.37
CA TYR A 69 -1.15 -9.21 -5.03
C TYR A 69 -2.13 -8.27 -4.32
N LEU A 70 -2.20 -8.39 -3.00
CA LEU A 70 -2.63 -7.27 -2.17
C LEU A 70 -1.40 -6.49 -1.68
N ASP A 71 -1.64 -5.23 -1.34
CA ASP A 71 -0.62 -4.32 -0.83
C ASP A 71 -0.80 -4.11 0.66
N VAL A 72 0.28 -4.24 1.43
CA VAL A 72 0.38 -3.69 2.79
C VAL A 72 1.32 -2.49 2.72
N GLN A 73 0.74 -1.31 2.50
CA GLN A 73 1.49 -0.05 2.47
C GLN A 73 1.74 0.44 3.89
N PHE A 74 2.98 0.77 4.21
CA PHE A 74 3.42 1.20 5.53
C PHE A 74 4.25 2.48 5.42
N LEU A 75 3.91 3.48 6.24
CA LEU A 75 4.64 4.73 6.27
C LEU A 75 5.70 4.72 7.39
N VAL A 76 6.96 4.89 7.01
CA VAL A 76 8.10 4.87 7.92
C VAL A 76 8.39 6.29 8.44
N THR A 77 8.45 7.27 7.55
CA THR A 77 8.69 8.68 7.89
C THR A 77 7.84 9.60 7.02
N GLY A 78 7.66 10.85 7.49
CA GLY A 78 6.89 11.87 6.78
C GLY A 78 5.38 11.72 6.95
N ARG A 79 4.61 12.15 5.95
CA ARG A 79 3.15 12.11 5.96
C ARG A 79 2.62 11.98 4.53
N GLU A 80 1.56 11.20 4.34
CA GLU A 80 0.86 11.12 3.05
C GLU A 80 -0.66 10.97 3.26
N LYS A 81 -1.42 11.24 2.20
CA LYS A 81 -2.79 10.77 2.02
C LYS A 81 -2.80 9.52 1.15
N LEU A 82 -3.66 8.59 1.52
CA LEU A 82 -3.99 7.41 0.74
C LEU A 82 -5.44 7.55 0.26
N GLY A 83 -5.62 7.75 -1.05
CA GLY A 83 -6.92 7.71 -1.69
C GLY A 83 -7.42 6.28 -1.80
N PHE A 84 -8.72 6.05 -1.66
CA PHE A 84 -9.33 4.73 -1.84
C PHE A 84 -10.78 4.83 -2.30
N THR A 85 -11.21 3.86 -3.09
CA THR A 85 -12.62 3.61 -3.43
C THR A 85 -12.81 2.13 -3.80
N PRO A 86 -13.99 1.53 -3.64
CA PRO A 86 -14.22 0.17 -4.10
C PRO A 86 -14.06 0.05 -5.62
N ASP A 87 -13.39 -1.00 -6.08
CA ASP A 87 -13.43 -1.35 -7.50
C ASP A 87 -14.79 -1.97 -7.83
N THR A 88 -15.59 -1.23 -8.60
CA THR A 88 -16.91 -1.70 -9.06
C THR A 88 -16.87 -2.37 -10.42
N GLY A 89 -15.69 -2.44 -11.06
CA GLY A 89 -15.50 -2.95 -12.41
C GLY A 89 -15.97 -2.02 -13.53
N ASN A 90 -16.36 -0.78 -13.20
CA ASN A 90 -16.91 0.18 -14.17
C ASN A 90 -15.95 1.32 -14.54
N TYR A 91 -14.77 1.39 -13.93
CA TYR A 91 -13.80 2.46 -14.19
C TYR A 91 -13.08 2.25 -15.53
N GLU A 92 -12.87 3.34 -16.26
CA GLU A 92 -12.13 3.31 -17.52
C GLU A 92 -10.63 3.17 -17.25
N VAL A 93 -10.04 2.10 -17.78
CA VAL A 93 -8.60 1.84 -17.72
C VAL A 93 -7.85 2.91 -18.53
N ASP A 94 -6.82 3.48 -17.93
CA ASP A 94 -5.87 4.38 -18.59
C ASP A 94 -4.68 3.59 -19.16
N GLU A 95 -4.00 2.85 -18.28
CA GLU A 95 -2.81 2.07 -18.60
C GLU A 95 -2.85 0.72 -17.85
N ARG A 96 -2.29 -0.32 -18.47
CA ARG A 96 -2.20 -1.67 -17.89
C ARG A 96 -0.83 -2.29 -18.13
N PHE A 97 -0.24 -2.82 -17.06
CA PHE A 97 1.08 -3.45 -17.06
C PHE A 97 1.00 -4.82 -16.38
N ASP A 98 0.65 -5.86 -17.13
CA ASP A 98 0.41 -7.22 -16.59
C ASP A 98 1.62 -7.85 -15.89
N GLU A 99 2.83 -7.54 -16.38
CA GLU A 99 4.13 -7.97 -15.82
C GLU A 99 4.39 -7.38 -14.43
N ARG A 100 3.81 -6.21 -14.15
CA ARG A 100 3.94 -5.47 -12.89
C ARG A 100 2.72 -5.59 -11.99
N ASP A 101 1.72 -6.36 -12.42
CA ASP A 101 0.42 -6.47 -11.75
C ASP A 101 -0.21 -5.10 -11.45
N LEU A 102 -0.22 -4.20 -12.43
CA LEU A 102 -0.58 -2.80 -12.21
C LEU A 102 -1.55 -2.31 -13.28
N ILE A 103 -2.69 -1.79 -12.83
CA ILE A 103 -3.72 -1.16 -13.66
C ILE A 103 -3.94 0.25 -13.13
N PHE A 104 -3.84 1.25 -13.99
CA PHE A 104 -4.23 2.63 -13.68
C PHE A 104 -5.59 2.94 -14.28
N TYR A 105 -6.42 3.66 -13.54
CA TYR A 105 -7.69 4.19 -14.04
C TYR A 105 -7.58 5.69 -14.36
N LYS A 106 -8.33 6.14 -15.37
CA LYS A 106 -8.34 7.57 -15.74
C LYS A 106 -8.92 8.43 -14.63
N LYS A 107 -10.03 7.98 -14.05
CA LYS A 107 -10.78 8.66 -12.99
C LYS A 107 -11.52 7.63 -12.16
N VAL A 108 -11.80 8.01 -10.92
CA VAL A 108 -12.61 7.25 -9.97
C VAL A 108 -13.67 8.15 -9.34
N GLU A 109 -14.69 7.53 -8.77
CA GLU A 109 -15.80 8.21 -8.11
C GLU A 109 -15.82 7.87 -6.62
N ASN A 110 -16.37 8.77 -5.80
CA ASN A 110 -16.54 8.59 -4.35
C ASN A 110 -15.24 8.25 -3.60
N GLU A 111 -14.10 8.78 -4.07
CA GLU A 111 -12.79 8.55 -3.48
C GLU A 111 -12.71 9.17 -2.07
N GLY A 112 -12.46 8.31 -1.08
CA GLY A 112 -12.13 8.71 0.28
C GLY A 112 -10.62 8.87 0.45
N PHE A 113 -10.19 9.65 1.43
CA PHE A 113 -8.78 9.81 1.77
C PHE A 113 -8.54 9.58 3.26
N ILE A 114 -7.53 8.78 3.57
CA ILE A 114 -7.01 8.62 4.93
C ILE A 114 -5.64 9.29 5.00
N THR A 115 -5.38 10.00 6.09
CA THR A 115 -4.04 10.52 6.39
C THR A 115 -3.22 9.43 7.08
N SER A 116 -2.11 9.05 6.46
CA SER A 116 -1.15 8.09 6.99
C SER A 116 0.02 8.85 7.66
N THR A 117 0.38 8.42 8.86
CA THR A 117 1.51 8.94 9.66
C THR A 117 2.49 7.80 9.98
N PRO A 118 3.71 8.10 10.45
CA PRO A 118 4.69 7.05 10.75
C PRO A 118 4.12 5.95 11.65
N GLY A 119 4.33 4.70 11.25
CA GLY A 119 3.78 3.53 11.93
C GLY A 119 2.37 3.12 11.47
N CYS A 120 1.71 3.89 10.61
CA CYS A 120 0.44 3.49 9.98
C CYS A 120 0.69 2.47 8.87
N PHE A 121 -0.21 1.50 8.74
CA PHE A 121 -0.29 0.64 7.57
C PHE A 121 -1.71 0.64 6.98
N CYS A 122 -1.78 0.40 5.67
CA CYS A 122 -3.02 0.19 4.94
C CYS A 122 -2.91 -1.08 4.08
N VAL A 123 -3.90 -1.97 4.22
CA VAL A 123 -4.04 -3.16 3.40
C VAL A 123 -5.04 -2.87 2.28
N PHE A 124 -4.57 -2.86 1.03
CA PHE A 124 -5.40 -2.75 -0.17
C PHE A 124 -5.52 -4.10 -0.85
N PHE A 125 -6.72 -4.65 -0.88
CA PHE A 125 -7.06 -5.86 -1.61
C PHE A 125 -7.25 -5.55 -3.11
N PRO A 126 -7.31 -6.57 -3.98
CA PRO A 126 -7.61 -6.39 -5.40
C PRO A 126 -8.93 -5.67 -5.72
N THR A 127 -9.83 -5.58 -4.74
CA THR A 127 -11.11 -4.88 -4.86
C THR A 127 -11.06 -3.44 -4.33
N ASP A 128 -9.89 -2.96 -3.91
CA ASP A 128 -9.67 -1.62 -3.39
C ASP A 128 -8.83 -0.82 -4.39
N VAL A 129 -9.47 0.01 -5.22
CA VAL A 129 -8.75 1.01 -6.00
C VAL A 129 -8.14 2.00 -5.02
N HIS A 130 -6.86 2.29 -5.17
CA HIS A 130 -6.15 3.16 -4.24
C HIS A 130 -5.22 4.14 -4.95
N ARG A 131 -4.90 5.24 -4.26
CA ARG A 131 -4.04 6.31 -4.79
C ARG A 131 -3.05 6.73 -3.72
N PRO A 132 -1.85 6.11 -3.68
CA PRO A 132 -0.86 6.39 -2.65
C PRO A 132 -0.03 7.64 -2.98
N GLN A 133 0.79 8.08 -2.02
CA GLN A 133 1.76 9.17 -2.16
C GLN A 133 1.13 10.54 -2.48
N VAL A 134 -0.12 10.75 -2.09
CA VAL A 134 -0.77 12.06 -2.21
C VAL A 134 -0.30 12.97 -1.08
N ALA A 135 0.02 14.21 -1.37
CA ALA A 135 0.45 15.19 -0.37
C ALA A 135 -0.67 15.51 0.64
N ASP A 136 -0.32 15.60 1.94
CA ASP A 136 -1.17 16.20 2.97
C ASP A 136 -0.77 17.66 3.20
N GLY A 137 -1.20 18.53 2.29
CA GLY A 137 -0.70 19.91 2.21
C GLY A 137 0.37 20.00 1.13
N GLU A 138 1.54 20.52 1.48
CA GLU A 138 2.67 20.63 0.54
C GLU A 138 3.35 19.27 0.31
N PRO A 139 3.84 19.00 -0.91
CA PRO A 139 4.75 17.88 -1.22
C PRO A 139 5.90 17.74 -0.23
N MET A 140 6.19 16.50 0.19
CA MET A 140 7.32 16.22 1.07
C MET A 140 7.92 14.84 0.83
N GLU A 141 9.18 14.67 1.24
CA GLU A 141 9.83 13.37 1.23
C GLU A 141 9.22 12.45 2.28
N VAL A 142 8.98 11.21 1.86
CA VAL A 142 8.48 10.12 2.70
C VAL A 142 9.34 8.88 2.46
N ARG A 143 9.55 8.11 3.54
CA ARG A 143 10.06 6.75 3.44
C ARG A 143 8.93 5.76 3.63
N LYS A 144 8.79 4.81 2.71
CA LYS A 144 7.70 3.84 2.68
C LYS A 144 8.20 2.41 2.55
N VAL A 145 7.34 1.50 3.00
CA VAL A 145 7.43 0.08 2.69
C VAL A 145 6.12 -0.35 2.08
N VAL A 146 6.17 -1.09 0.98
CA VAL A 146 5.01 -1.81 0.45
C VAL A 146 5.33 -3.29 0.51
N VAL A 147 4.64 -4.02 1.39
CA VAL A 147 4.73 -5.48 1.41
C VAL A 147 3.69 -6.02 0.43
N LYS A 148 4.17 -6.65 -0.63
CA LYS A 148 3.33 -7.32 -1.63
C LYS A 148 3.03 -8.74 -1.12
N VAL A 149 1.74 -9.08 -1.05
CA VAL A 149 1.27 -10.39 -0.57
C VAL A 149 0.48 -11.07 -1.68
N SER A 150 0.99 -12.19 -2.20
CA SER A 150 0.30 -12.95 -3.25
C SER A 150 -1.05 -13.45 -2.75
N LEU A 151 -2.07 -13.35 -3.58
CA LEU A 151 -3.40 -13.90 -3.27
C LEU A 151 -3.39 -15.42 -3.07
N GLU A 152 -2.35 -16.11 -3.56
CA GLU A 152 -2.16 -17.54 -3.31
C GLU A 152 -1.94 -17.86 -1.83
N LEU A 153 -1.41 -16.90 -1.05
CA LEU A 153 -1.22 -17.03 0.40
C LEU A 153 -2.50 -16.75 1.21
N LEU A 154 -3.60 -16.37 0.55
CA LEU A 154 -4.89 -16.09 1.19
C LEU A 154 -5.90 -17.25 1.06
N LYS A 155 -5.51 -18.31 0.35
CA LYS A 155 -6.31 -19.52 0.15
C LYS A 155 -6.31 -20.42 1.38
#